data_AF-A0A354Z9Z9-F1
#
_entry.id   AF-A0A354Z9Z9-F1
#
_cell.length_a   1.000
_cell.length_b   1.000
_cell.length_c   1.000
_cell.angle_alpha   90.00
_cell.angle_beta   90.00
_cell.angle_gamma   90.00
#
_symmetry.space_group_name_H-M   'P 1'
#
loop_
_entity.id
_entity.type
_entity.pdbx_description
1 polymer ?
#
loop_
_entity_poly.entity_id
_entity_poly.type
_entity_poly.pdbx_seq_one_letter_code
_entity_poly.pdbx_strand_id
1 'polypeptide(L)'
;LAETIADMGLRYVVVTSVDRDDLRDGGAGHFAACIAAIRTRSPATRIEILTPDFRGKGRMERALELLAGQPPDVFNHNLETVEPLYRNVRPGADYSWSLTLLRRFKDNHPSIPTKSGIMLGLGETHDQVAEALADLRRHAVDMVTIGQYLQPTPHHHPVMRYWTPEEFAELEALGYQLGFTHVASGPMVRSSYHADRMAAEAGFTT
;
A
#
# COMPACT_ATOMS: atom_id res chain seq x y z
N LEU A 1 17.95 -3.97 -10.84
CA LEU A 1 16.53 -4.29 -10.60
C LEU A 1 15.98 -5.23 -11.66
N ALA A 2 15.70 -4.77 -12.88
CA ALA A 2 15.06 -5.59 -13.90
C ALA A 2 15.89 -6.80 -14.36
N GLU A 3 17.23 -6.70 -14.37
CA GLU A 3 18.12 -7.84 -14.64
C GLU A 3 17.94 -8.92 -13.58
N THR A 4 18.08 -8.55 -12.31
CA THR A 4 17.90 -9.45 -11.16
C THR A 4 16.52 -10.11 -11.14
N ILE A 5 15.44 -9.37 -11.44
CA ILE A 5 14.08 -9.93 -11.52
C ILE A 5 13.98 -11.02 -12.58
N ALA A 6 14.57 -10.78 -13.76
CA ALA A 6 14.61 -11.76 -14.85
C ALA A 6 15.48 -12.97 -14.49
N ASP A 7 16.67 -12.73 -13.93
CA ASP A 7 17.61 -13.80 -13.53
C ASP A 7 17.01 -14.71 -12.45
N MET A 8 16.24 -14.15 -11.52
CA MET A 8 15.52 -14.89 -10.48
C MET A 8 14.23 -15.56 -10.99
N GLY A 9 13.75 -15.23 -12.20
CA GLY A 9 12.51 -15.76 -12.75
C GLY A 9 11.27 -15.41 -11.92
N LEU A 10 11.23 -14.22 -11.31
CA LEU A 10 10.12 -13.83 -10.44
C LEU A 10 8.83 -13.62 -11.24
N ARG A 11 7.73 -14.24 -10.81
CA ARG A 11 6.39 -14.03 -11.41
C ARG A 11 5.69 -12.77 -10.89
N TYR A 12 6.09 -12.29 -9.72
CA TYR A 12 5.52 -11.12 -9.07
C TYR A 12 6.63 -10.35 -8.36
N VAL A 13 6.61 -9.03 -8.44
CA VAL A 13 7.53 -8.15 -7.73
C VAL A 13 6.80 -6.96 -7.12
N VAL A 14 7.21 -6.59 -5.91
CA VAL A 14 6.82 -5.32 -5.27
C VAL A 14 8.01 -4.37 -5.36
N VAL A 15 7.81 -3.18 -5.93
CA VAL A 15 8.82 -2.12 -5.99
C VAL A 15 8.41 -1.00 -5.04
N THR A 16 9.33 -0.54 -4.20
CA THR A 16 9.10 0.57 -3.27
C THR A 16 10.30 1.52 -3.22
N SER A 17 10.14 2.67 -2.58
CA SER A 17 11.20 3.67 -2.41
C SER A 17 11.08 4.36 -1.06
N VAL A 18 12.12 5.10 -0.70
CA VAL A 18 12.03 6.17 0.31
C VAL A 18 11.33 7.40 -0.29
N ASP A 19 10.89 8.32 0.56
CA ASP A 19 10.41 9.63 0.13
C ASP A 19 11.53 10.43 -0.55
N ARG A 20 11.19 11.15 -1.62
CA ARG A 20 12.12 11.97 -2.42
C ARG A 20 11.62 13.40 -2.55
N ASP A 21 11.47 14.05 -1.39
CA ASP A 21 11.03 15.45 -1.29
C ASP A 21 11.96 16.45 -2.01
N ASP A 22 13.20 16.03 -2.25
CA ASP A 22 14.20 16.77 -3.02
C ASP A 22 13.89 16.80 -4.53
N LEU A 23 13.04 15.89 -5.03
CA LEU A 23 12.65 15.79 -6.44
C LEU A 23 11.30 16.45 -6.71
N ARG A 24 11.19 17.08 -7.88
CA ARG A 24 9.95 17.77 -8.31
C ARG A 24 8.77 16.83 -8.55
N ASP A 25 9.03 15.57 -8.86
CA ASP A 25 8.03 14.52 -9.09
C ASP A 25 7.92 13.54 -7.91
N GLY A 26 8.59 13.83 -6.78
CA GLY A 26 8.63 12.92 -5.63
C GLY A 26 9.21 11.53 -5.93
N GLY A 27 9.96 11.36 -7.02
CA GLY A 27 10.53 10.09 -7.44
C GLY A 27 9.61 9.23 -8.32
N ALA A 28 8.40 9.68 -8.66
CA ALA A 28 7.45 8.93 -9.48
C ALA A 28 8.01 8.52 -10.86
N GLY A 29 8.84 9.36 -11.49
CA GLY A 29 9.50 9.03 -12.75
C GLY A 29 10.43 7.82 -12.62
N HIS A 30 11.03 7.60 -11.44
CA HIS A 30 11.85 6.43 -11.18
C HIS A 30 11.02 5.15 -11.12
N PHE A 31 9.84 5.17 -10.47
CA PHE A 31 8.90 4.06 -10.50
C PHE A 31 8.48 3.71 -11.94
N ALA A 32 8.09 4.71 -12.74
CA ALA A 32 7.71 4.51 -14.14
C ALA A 32 8.86 3.88 -14.97
N ALA A 33 10.10 4.34 -14.77
CA ALA A 33 11.28 3.78 -15.43
C ALA A 33 11.55 2.33 -14.99
N CYS A 34 11.38 2.00 -13.71
CA CYS A 34 11.49 0.63 -13.21
C CYS A 34 10.44 -0.28 -13.83
N ILE A 35 9.17 0.14 -13.88
CA ILE A 35 8.07 -0.62 -14.50
C ILE A 35 8.39 -0.92 -15.96
N ALA A 36 8.79 0.10 -16.74
CA ALA A 36 9.13 -0.07 -18.15
C ALA A 36 10.30 -1.04 -18.36
N ALA A 37 11.35 -0.93 -17.53
CA ALA A 37 12.52 -1.81 -17.61
C ALA A 37 12.17 -3.26 -17.25
N ILE A 38 11.32 -3.49 -16.25
CA ILE A 38 10.86 -4.83 -15.86
C ILE A 38 10.02 -5.43 -16.97
N ARG A 39 9.04 -4.69 -17.52
CA ARG A 39 8.20 -5.17 -18.63
C ARG A 39 9.01 -5.55 -19.87
N THR A 40 10.08 -4.80 -20.16
CA THR A 40 10.96 -5.08 -21.30
C THR A 40 11.73 -6.39 -21.12
N ARG A 41 12.21 -6.67 -19.91
CA ARG A 41 13.12 -7.80 -19.65
C ARG A 41 12.42 -9.06 -19.14
N SER A 42 11.31 -8.90 -18.43
CA SER A 42 10.53 -9.96 -17.82
C SER A 42 9.03 -9.69 -17.99
N PRO A 43 8.51 -9.79 -19.24
CA PRO A 43 7.15 -9.36 -19.58
C PRO A 43 6.04 -10.16 -18.87
N ALA A 44 6.35 -11.35 -18.35
CA ALA A 44 5.41 -12.17 -17.59
C ALA A 44 5.35 -11.81 -16.10
N THR A 45 6.26 -10.96 -15.61
CA THR A 45 6.29 -10.55 -14.21
C THR A 45 5.21 -9.50 -13.94
N ARG A 46 4.35 -9.76 -12.95
CA ARG A 46 3.41 -8.78 -12.40
C ARG A 46 4.12 -7.81 -11.45
N ILE A 47 3.74 -6.55 -11.51
CA ILE A 47 4.42 -5.45 -10.83
C ILE A 47 3.45 -4.71 -9.90
N GLU A 48 3.61 -4.88 -8.59
CA GLU A 48 3.03 -3.98 -7.59
C GLU A 48 4.03 -2.87 -7.29
N ILE A 49 3.54 -1.64 -7.14
CA ILE A 49 4.33 -0.55 -6.57
C ILE A 49 3.76 -0.15 -5.23
N LEU A 50 4.62 0.01 -4.22
CA LEU A 50 4.30 0.62 -2.93
C LEU A 50 4.94 2.01 -2.89
N THR A 51 4.12 3.03 -3.12
CA THR A 51 4.60 4.40 -3.33
C THR A 51 4.64 5.23 -2.04
N PRO A 52 5.49 6.26 -1.99
CA PRO A 52 5.31 7.37 -1.07
C PRO A 52 4.00 8.14 -1.35
N ASP A 53 3.73 9.19 -0.56
CA ASP A 53 2.50 9.99 -0.67
C ASP A 53 2.56 11.09 -1.76
N PHE A 54 3.73 11.30 -2.36
CA PHE A 54 4.03 12.38 -3.32
C PHE A 54 3.55 13.75 -2.84
N ARG A 55 3.70 14.05 -1.54
CA ARG A 55 3.25 15.29 -0.94
C ARG A 55 3.97 16.50 -1.53
N GLY A 56 3.30 17.65 -1.54
CA GLY A 56 3.86 18.92 -2.04
C GLY A 56 3.13 19.45 -3.26
N LYS A 57 3.14 20.78 -3.43
CA LYS A 57 2.35 21.48 -4.46
C LYS A 57 2.68 20.96 -5.86
N GLY A 58 1.70 20.35 -6.52
CA GLY A 58 1.81 19.83 -7.89
C GLY A 58 2.52 18.47 -8.03
N ARG A 59 3.06 17.91 -6.93
CA ARG A 59 3.83 16.66 -6.99
C ARG A 59 2.93 15.46 -7.20
N MET A 60 1.80 15.37 -6.50
CA MET A 60 0.82 14.30 -6.70
C MET A 60 0.32 14.27 -8.15
N GLU A 61 -0.07 15.41 -8.71
CA GLU A 61 -0.56 15.50 -10.09
C GLU A 61 0.52 15.01 -11.07
N ARG A 62 1.76 15.45 -10.88
CA ARG A 62 2.90 15.04 -11.71
C ARG A 62 3.20 13.55 -11.57
N ALA A 63 3.11 13.01 -10.35
CA ALA A 63 3.35 11.61 -10.08
C ALA A 63 2.30 10.72 -10.75
N LEU A 64 1.01 11.07 -10.62
CA LEU A 64 -0.09 10.36 -11.26
C LEU A 64 0.02 10.42 -12.79
N GLU A 65 0.40 11.55 -13.37
CA GLU A 65 0.65 11.69 -14.83
C GLU A 65 1.76 10.73 -15.30
N LEU A 66 2.89 10.69 -14.60
CA LEU A 66 4.03 9.83 -14.96
C LEU A 66 3.68 8.34 -14.85
N LEU A 67 2.97 7.96 -13.78
CA LEU A 67 2.54 6.57 -13.58
C LEU A 67 1.45 6.17 -14.57
N ALA A 68 0.60 7.10 -15.03
CA ALA A 68 -0.39 6.81 -16.07
C ALA A 68 0.27 6.38 -17.40
N GLY A 69 1.46 6.89 -17.71
CA GLY A 69 2.24 6.48 -18.88
C GLY A 69 2.87 5.09 -18.75
N GLN A 70 3.09 4.61 -17.53
CA GLN A 70 3.65 3.28 -17.22
C GLN A 70 2.94 2.69 -15.99
N PRO A 71 1.69 2.26 -16.11
CA PRO A 71 0.89 1.85 -14.96
C PRO A 71 1.39 0.53 -14.37
N PRO A 72 1.37 0.36 -13.03
CA PRO A 72 1.64 -0.93 -12.39
C PRO A 72 0.48 -1.92 -12.62
N ASP A 73 0.68 -3.17 -12.21
CA ASP A 73 -0.40 -4.16 -12.10
C ASP A 73 -1.21 -3.99 -10.79
N VAL A 74 -0.58 -3.47 -9.72
CA VAL A 74 -1.23 -3.08 -8.46
C VAL A 74 -0.62 -1.78 -7.96
N PHE A 75 -1.46 -0.80 -7.59
CA PHE A 75 -1.03 0.46 -6.99
C PHE A 75 -1.25 0.43 -5.48
N ASN A 76 -0.16 0.43 -4.71
CA ASN A 76 -0.20 0.37 -3.26
C ASN A 76 0.31 1.68 -2.64
N HIS A 77 -0.43 2.21 -1.68
CA HIS A 77 0.04 3.24 -0.77
C HIS A 77 -0.54 2.95 0.62
N ASN A 78 0.32 2.73 1.61
CA ASN A 78 -0.11 2.39 2.95
C ASN A 78 -0.62 3.62 3.72
N LEU A 79 -1.73 3.44 4.42
CA LEU A 79 -2.20 4.38 5.44
C LEU A 79 -1.37 4.27 6.73
N GLU A 80 -0.89 3.06 7.03
CA GLU A 80 -0.09 2.63 8.19
C GLU A 80 -0.79 2.68 9.54
N THR A 81 -1.60 3.70 9.83
CA THR A 81 -2.30 3.83 11.11
C THR A 81 -3.58 4.65 10.98
N VAL A 82 -4.30 4.81 12.09
CA VAL A 82 -5.56 5.54 12.21
C VAL A 82 -5.35 7.06 12.30
N GLU A 83 -6.34 7.85 11.89
CA GLU A 83 -6.25 9.32 11.84
C GLU A 83 -5.76 9.96 13.17
N PRO A 84 -6.25 9.57 14.37
CA PRO A 84 -5.80 10.18 15.63
C PRO A 84 -4.32 9.99 15.94
N LEU A 85 -3.69 8.92 15.43
CA LEU A 85 -2.28 8.60 15.67
C LEU A 85 -1.35 9.09 14.56
N TYR A 86 -1.92 9.54 13.45
CA TYR A 86 -1.19 9.73 12.21
C TYR A 86 -0.02 10.71 12.32
N ARG A 87 -0.23 11.85 13.00
CA ARG A 87 0.83 12.86 13.21
C ARG A 87 1.98 12.36 14.09
N ASN A 88 1.69 11.45 15.03
CA ASN A 88 2.68 10.92 15.95
C ASN A 88 3.49 9.78 15.32
N VAL A 89 2.84 8.91 14.55
CA VAL A 89 3.46 7.74 13.92
C VAL A 89 4.14 8.11 12.60
N ARG A 90 3.56 9.04 11.83
CA ARG A 90 4.05 9.47 10.50
C ARG A 90 4.27 10.98 10.44
N PRO A 91 5.27 11.51 11.16
CA PRO A 91 5.59 12.93 11.09
C PRO A 91 5.91 13.32 9.64
N GLY A 92 5.16 14.29 9.10
CA GLY A 92 5.33 14.75 7.71
C GLY A 92 4.38 14.13 6.69
N ALA A 93 3.59 13.11 7.05
CA ALA A 93 2.50 12.60 6.22
C ALA A 93 1.16 13.26 6.58
N ASP A 94 0.15 13.10 5.72
CA ASP A 94 -1.23 13.53 5.97
C ASP A 94 -2.24 12.43 5.62
N TYR A 95 -3.17 12.16 6.54
CA TYR A 95 -4.13 11.05 6.44
C TYR A 95 -5.06 11.23 5.23
N SER A 96 -5.70 12.41 5.15
CA SER A 96 -6.60 12.74 4.04
C SER A 96 -5.87 12.81 2.70
N TRP A 97 -4.61 13.26 2.68
CA TRP A 97 -3.76 13.28 1.49
C TRP A 97 -3.48 11.87 0.96
N SER A 98 -3.16 10.93 1.86
CA SER A 98 -2.92 9.53 1.51
C SER A 98 -4.15 8.86 0.90
N LEU A 99 -5.33 9.11 1.49
CA LEU A 99 -6.61 8.67 0.95
C LEU A 99 -6.92 9.33 -0.41
N THR A 100 -6.60 10.62 -0.56
CA THR A 100 -6.76 11.35 -1.82
C THR A 100 -5.89 10.78 -2.93
N LEU A 101 -4.64 10.40 -2.64
CA LEU A 101 -3.74 9.76 -3.60
C LEU A 101 -4.35 8.46 -4.15
N LEU A 102 -4.77 7.57 -3.24
CA LEU A 102 -5.40 6.28 -3.59
C LEU A 102 -6.66 6.51 -4.44
N ARG A 103 -7.52 7.43 -4.01
CA ARG A 103 -8.76 7.74 -4.72
C ARG A 103 -8.52 8.29 -6.12
N ARG A 104 -7.62 9.27 -6.25
CA ARG A 104 -7.31 9.87 -7.56
C ARG A 104 -6.67 8.87 -8.52
N PHE A 105 -5.79 8.00 -8.03
CA PHE A 105 -5.26 6.92 -8.86
C PHE A 105 -6.39 6.00 -9.35
N LYS A 106 -7.28 5.57 -8.45
CA LYS A 106 -8.41 4.70 -8.80
C LYS A 106 -9.37 5.33 -9.80
N ASP A 107 -9.70 6.62 -9.64
CA ASP A 107 -10.57 7.35 -10.57
C ASP A 107 -9.96 7.43 -11.98
N ASN A 108 -8.63 7.57 -12.09
CA ASN A 108 -7.92 7.61 -13.37
C ASN A 108 -7.69 6.21 -13.99
N HIS A 109 -7.61 5.18 -13.15
CA HIS A 109 -7.28 3.81 -13.55
C HIS A 109 -8.22 2.79 -12.88
N PRO A 110 -9.53 2.80 -13.22
CA PRO A 110 -10.53 2.00 -12.50
C PRO A 110 -10.28 0.49 -12.56
N SER A 111 -9.63 0.01 -13.63
CA SER A 111 -9.29 -1.41 -13.81
C SER A 111 -8.03 -1.85 -13.06
N ILE A 112 -7.25 -0.94 -12.50
CA ILE A 112 -6.04 -1.28 -11.73
C ILE A 112 -6.42 -1.41 -10.25
N PRO A 113 -6.12 -2.54 -9.61
CA PRO A 113 -6.32 -2.72 -8.19
C PRO A 113 -5.48 -1.73 -7.37
N THR A 114 -6.13 -1.15 -6.37
CA THR A 114 -5.51 -0.32 -5.36
C THR A 114 -5.42 -1.05 -4.04
N LYS A 115 -4.32 -0.85 -3.32
CA LYS A 115 -4.03 -1.52 -2.07
C LYS A 115 -3.55 -0.53 -1.02
N SER A 116 -3.83 -0.85 0.24
CA SER A 116 -3.26 -0.14 1.38
C SER A 116 -2.94 -1.12 2.51
N GLY A 117 -2.34 -0.59 3.57
CA GLY A 117 -1.96 -1.35 4.75
C GLY A 117 -2.13 -0.56 6.03
N ILE A 118 -2.44 -1.26 7.12
CA ILE A 118 -2.53 -0.73 8.49
C ILE A 118 -1.69 -1.63 9.40
N MET A 119 -0.89 -1.02 10.26
CA MET A 119 -0.17 -1.68 11.34
C MET A 119 -0.91 -1.47 12.66
N LEU A 120 -1.10 -2.57 13.40
CA LEU A 120 -1.73 -2.60 14.70
C LEU A 120 -0.70 -2.68 15.82
N GLY A 121 -1.02 -2.14 16.99
CA GLY A 121 -0.16 -2.09 18.17
C GLY A 121 0.53 -0.76 18.39
N LEU A 122 0.10 0.30 17.71
CA LEU A 122 0.61 1.67 17.86
C LEU A 122 -0.19 2.49 18.88
N GLY A 123 -1.29 1.95 19.40
CA GLY A 123 -2.15 2.57 20.42
C GLY A 123 -3.58 2.82 19.93
N GLU A 124 -3.91 2.35 18.74
CA GLU A 124 -5.23 2.45 18.14
C GLU A 124 -6.25 1.56 18.85
N THR A 125 -7.52 1.99 18.84
CA THR A 125 -8.64 1.18 19.30
C THR A 125 -9.27 0.42 18.14
N HIS A 126 -10.06 -0.62 18.45
CA HIS A 126 -10.80 -1.38 17.44
C HIS A 126 -11.71 -0.48 16.59
N ASP A 127 -12.45 0.44 17.22
CA ASP A 127 -13.34 1.36 16.50
C ASP A 127 -12.57 2.30 15.55
N GLN A 128 -11.38 2.75 15.95
CA GLN A 128 -10.54 3.59 15.09
C GLN A 128 -10.01 2.80 13.89
N VAL A 129 -9.67 1.52 14.07
CA VAL A 129 -9.26 0.64 12.96
C VAL A 129 -10.44 0.39 12.02
N ALA A 130 -11.63 0.12 12.58
CA ALA A 130 -12.85 -0.05 11.80
C ALA A 130 -13.19 1.18 10.94
N GLU A 131 -13.06 2.39 11.51
CA GLU A 131 -13.24 3.63 10.76
C GLU A 131 -12.19 3.79 9.65
N ALA A 132 -10.92 3.47 9.92
CA ALA A 132 -9.86 3.54 8.91
C ALA A 132 -10.10 2.55 7.75
N LEU A 133 -10.62 1.36 8.04
CA LEU A 133 -11.05 0.41 7.00
C LEU A 133 -12.23 0.96 6.19
N ALA A 134 -13.21 1.59 6.85
CA ALA A 134 -14.33 2.24 6.19
C ALA A 134 -13.88 3.41 5.30
N ASP A 135 -12.94 4.23 5.76
CA ASP A 135 -12.30 5.30 4.98
C ASP A 135 -11.66 4.78 3.71
N LEU A 136 -10.82 3.74 3.82
CA LEU A 136 -10.18 3.11 2.67
C LEU A 136 -11.23 2.64 1.64
N ARG A 137 -12.33 2.03 2.10
CA ARG A 137 -13.43 1.64 1.20
C ARG A 137 -14.17 2.82 0.59
N ARG A 138 -14.45 3.88 1.35
CA ARG A 138 -15.02 5.14 0.82
C ARG A 138 -14.14 5.76 -0.27
N HIS A 139 -12.84 5.51 -0.23
CA HIS A 139 -11.86 5.94 -1.24
C HIS A 139 -11.58 4.89 -2.33
N ALA A 140 -12.45 3.87 -2.43
CA ALA A 140 -12.43 2.83 -3.45
C ALA A 140 -11.16 1.95 -3.45
N VAL A 141 -10.52 1.78 -2.29
CA VAL A 141 -9.36 0.89 -2.13
C VAL A 141 -9.77 -0.57 -2.20
N ASP A 142 -9.23 -1.34 -3.14
CA ASP A 142 -9.69 -2.69 -3.45
C ASP A 142 -9.20 -3.76 -2.46
N MET A 143 -7.99 -3.59 -1.92
CA MET A 143 -7.29 -4.59 -1.09
C MET A 143 -6.68 -3.95 0.16
N VAL A 144 -6.63 -4.69 1.27
CA VAL A 144 -5.98 -4.20 2.50
C VAL A 144 -5.16 -5.28 3.20
N THR A 145 -4.02 -4.87 3.76
CA THR A 145 -3.23 -5.69 4.68
C THR A 145 -3.30 -5.14 6.09
N ILE A 146 -3.55 -5.99 7.08
CA ILE A 146 -3.62 -5.64 8.50
C ILE A 146 -2.57 -6.48 9.24
N GLY A 147 -1.54 -5.85 9.79
CA GLY A 147 -0.40 -6.54 10.39
C GLY A 147 -0.01 -6.01 11.77
N GLN A 148 0.69 -6.80 12.57
CA GLN A 148 1.23 -6.33 13.85
C GLN A 148 2.47 -5.45 13.62
N TYR A 149 2.47 -4.27 14.20
CA TYR A 149 3.64 -3.42 14.38
C TYR A 149 4.66 -4.14 15.26
N LEU A 150 5.86 -4.33 14.73
CA LEU A 150 7.01 -4.82 15.47
C LEU A 150 8.02 -3.68 15.54
N GLN A 151 8.34 -3.25 16.75
CA GLN A 151 9.27 -2.16 16.99
C GLN A 151 10.66 -2.53 16.44
N PRO A 152 11.21 -1.78 15.46
CA PRO A 152 12.50 -2.11 14.87
C PRO A 152 13.66 -1.97 15.87
N THR A 153 13.63 -0.88 16.65
CA THR A 153 14.62 -0.61 17.72
C THR A 153 13.95 0.15 18.87
N PRO A 154 14.55 0.18 20.08
CA PRO A 154 14.02 0.93 21.22
C PRO A 154 13.80 2.44 21.00
N HIS A 155 14.39 3.03 19.95
CA HIS A 155 14.22 4.45 19.61
C HIS A 155 12.99 4.73 18.73
N HIS A 156 12.34 3.70 18.20
CA HIS A 156 11.09 3.83 17.45
C HIS A 156 9.89 3.82 18.39
N HIS A 157 8.70 4.16 17.86
CA HIS A 157 7.45 4.09 18.59
C HIS A 157 7.33 2.76 19.37
N PRO A 158 6.98 2.76 20.65
CA PRO A 158 6.83 1.50 21.40
C PRO A 158 5.64 0.69 20.88
N VAL A 159 5.70 -0.63 21.04
CA VAL A 159 4.53 -1.47 20.86
C VAL A 159 3.60 -1.25 22.06
N MET A 160 2.42 -0.71 21.81
CA MET A 160 1.42 -0.40 22.84
C MET A 160 0.53 -1.61 23.17
N ARG A 161 0.34 -2.50 22.20
CA ARG A 161 -0.49 -3.70 22.31
C ARG A 161 -0.05 -4.76 21.29
N TYR A 162 -0.07 -6.02 21.71
CA TYR A 162 -0.07 -7.15 20.80
C TYR A 162 -1.51 -7.60 20.59
N TRP A 163 -1.99 -7.51 19.36
CA TRP A 163 -3.32 -7.96 18.98
C TRP A 163 -3.36 -9.48 18.85
N THR A 164 -4.47 -10.11 19.25
CA THR A 164 -4.60 -11.57 19.20
C THR A 164 -4.99 -12.05 17.80
N PRO A 165 -4.69 -13.31 17.44
CA PRO A 165 -5.13 -13.89 16.17
C PRO A 165 -6.65 -13.78 15.93
N GLU A 166 -7.45 -13.90 16.99
CA GLU A 166 -8.92 -13.77 16.92
C GLU A 166 -9.32 -12.33 16.54
N GLU A 167 -8.67 -11.32 17.10
CA GLU A 167 -8.94 -9.92 16.77
C GLU A 167 -8.53 -9.57 15.33
N PHE A 168 -7.44 -10.17 14.83
CA PHE A 168 -7.10 -10.08 13.41
C PHE A 168 -8.16 -10.73 12.52
N ALA A 169 -8.71 -11.88 12.92
CA ALA A 169 -9.78 -12.56 12.17
C ALA A 169 -11.09 -11.77 12.18
N GLU A 170 -11.42 -11.08 13.28
CA GLU A 170 -12.57 -10.16 13.36
C GLU A 170 -12.42 -8.99 12.37
N LEU A 171 -11.23 -8.38 12.31
CA LEU A 171 -10.92 -7.31 11.36
C LEU A 171 -10.91 -7.80 9.91
N GLU A 172 -10.48 -9.04 9.66
CA GLU A 172 -10.55 -9.66 8.34
C GLU A 172 -12.00 -9.79 7.87
N ALA A 173 -12.86 -10.37 8.72
CA ALA A 173 -14.28 -10.51 8.45
C ALA A 173 -14.96 -9.14 8.23
N LEU A 174 -14.62 -8.14 9.04
CA LEU A 174 -15.09 -6.76 8.85
C LEU A 174 -14.64 -6.20 7.51
N GLY A 175 -13.38 -6.37 7.13
CA GLY A 175 -12.87 -5.90 5.85
C GLY A 175 -13.65 -6.50 4.66
N TYR A 176 -13.90 -7.80 4.68
CA TYR A 176 -14.73 -8.43 3.66
C TYR A 176 -16.18 -7.93 3.67
N GLN A 177 -16.78 -7.69 4.85
CA GLN A 177 -18.12 -7.11 4.96
C GLN A 177 -18.20 -5.68 4.39
N LEU A 178 -17.15 -4.88 4.55
CA LEU A 178 -17.02 -3.55 3.94
C LEU A 178 -16.74 -3.61 2.42
N GLY A 179 -16.54 -4.81 1.87
CA GLY A 179 -16.42 -5.05 0.44
C GLY A 179 -15.01 -4.87 -0.13
N PHE A 180 -13.96 -5.07 0.66
CA PHE A 180 -12.63 -5.32 0.08
C PHE A 180 -12.66 -6.60 -0.75
N THR A 181 -12.02 -6.58 -1.92
CA THR A 181 -11.88 -7.77 -2.78
C THR A 181 -10.95 -8.81 -2.17
N HIS A 182 -9.98 -8.37 -1.37
CA HIS A 182 -9.07 -9.24 -0.64
C HIS A 182 -8.56 -8.55 0.62
N VAL A 183 -8.51 -9.31 1.72
CA VAL A 183 -8.02 -8.86 3.02
C VAL A 183 -6.99 -9.86 3.51
N ALA A 184 -5.78 -9.41 3.79
CA ALA A 184 -4.81 -10.21 4.52
C ALA A 184 -4.66 -9.64 5.93
N SER A 185 -5.04 -10.40 6.94
CA SER A 185 -5.03 -9.95 8.34
C SER A 185 -4.29 -10.95 9.21
N GLY A 186 -3.29 -10.50 9.96
CA GLY A 186 -2.60 -11.37 10.91
C GLY A 186 -1.28 -10.81 11.44
N PRO A 187 -0.73 -11.37 12.53
CA PRO A 187 0.43 -10.79 13.20
C PRO A 187 1.66 -10.61 12.29
N MET A 188 1.92 -11.58 11.42
CA MET A 188 3.07 -11.59 10.52
C MET A 188 2.79 -11.00 9.13
N VAL A 189 1.57 -10.51 8.88
CA VAL A 189 1.22 -9.90 7.60
C VAL A 189 2.00 -8.60 7.41
N ARG A 190 2.44 -8.38 6.17
CA ARG A 190 3.12 -7.17 5.70
C ARG A 190 2.52 -6.78 4.35
N SER A 191 2.71 -5.53 3.92
CA SER A 191 2.17 -5.04 2.64
C SER A 191 2.60 -5.89 1.44
N SER A 192 3.75 -6.57 1.49
CA SER A 192 4.23 -7.48 0.44
C SER A 192 4.00 -8.97 0.71
N TYR A 193 3.46 -9.35 1.88
CA TYR A 193 3.24 -10.74 2.26
C TYR A 193 2.16 -11.36 1.36
N HIS A 194 2.51 -12.45 0.66
CA HIS A 194 1.63 -13.14 -0.29
C HIS A 194 1.01 -12.25 -1.38
N ALA A 195 1.63 -11.12 -1.74
CA ALA A 195 1.07 -10.19 -2.73
C ALA A 195 0.69 -10.86 -4.07
N ASP A 196 1.42 -11.92 -4.45
CA ASP A 196 1.09 -12.77 -5.60
C ASP A 196 -0.23 -13.53 -5.43
N ARG A 197 -0.47 -14.15 -4.26
CA ARG A 197 -1.73 -14.82 -3.94
C ARG A 197 -2.87 -13.84 -3.75
N MET A 198 -2.61 -12.70 -3.10
CA MET A 198 -3.61 -11.65 -2.92
C MET A 198 -4.13 -11.14 -4.27
N ALA A 199 -3.23 -10.90 -5.23
CA ALA A 199 -3.61 -10.46 -6.57
C ALA A 199 -4.37 -11.54 -7.37
N ALA A 200 -4.02 -12.81 -7.19
CA ALA A 200 -4.71 -13.93 -7.82
C ALA A 200 -6.11 -14.17 -7.25
N GLU A 201 -6.25 -14.20 -5.92
CA GLU A 201 -7.53 -14.45 -5.24
C GLU A 201 -8.53 -13.31 -5.43
N ALA A 202 -8.05 -12.07 -5.60
CA ALA A 202 -8.88 -10.93 -5.94
C ALA A 202 -9.40 -10.93 -7.40
N GLY A 203 -9.06 -11.96 -8.19
CA GLY A 203 -9.52 -12.11 -9.58
C GLY A 203 -8.76 -11.25 -10.58
N PHE A 204 -7.63 -10.66 -10.18
CA PHE A 204 -6.81 -9.80 -11.04
C PHE A 204 -5.69 -10.56 -11.76
N THR A 205 -5.54 -11.87 -11.49
CA THR A 205 -4.70 -12.79 -12.28
C THR A 205 -5.34 -14.18 -12.39
N THR A 206 -5.15 -14.85 -13.54
CA THR A 206 -5.31 -16.31 -13.70
C THR A 206 -4.07 -17.05 -13.26
#